data_AF-A0A9D7TW67-F1
#
_entry.id   AF-A0A9D7TW67-F1
#
_cell.length_a   1.000
_cell.length_b   1.000
_cell.length_c   1.000
_cell.angle_alpha   90.00
_cell.angle_beta   90.00
_cell.angle_gamma   90.00
#
_symmetry.space_group_name_H-M   'P 1'
#
loop_
_entity.id
_entity.type
_entity.pdbx_description
1 polymer ?
#
loop_
_entity_poly.entity_id
_entity_poly.type
_entity_poly.pdbx_seq_one_letter_code
_entity_poly.pdbx_strand_id
1 'polypeptide(L)'
;MSGRTCPSYKDSEEELNTAYAKFVKDSAQMNGAVKNAKRKDLQDRISGLQTKQTQLNEALETEKQRQLAPIREKMLKAIKDVAKEMGYDHVLYKESAIIFPAATDLTNSVKKKLGIQ
;
A
#
# COMPACT_ATOMS: atom_id res chain seq x y z
N MET A 1 9.18 12.37 0.42
CA MET A 1 8.12 11.49 -0.13
C MET A 1 6.78 12.02 0.36
N SER A 2 6.22 12.98 -0.39
CA SER A 2 5.01 13.67 0.02
C SER A 2 3.82 12.75 -0.16
N GLY A 3 3.07 12.51 0.93
CA GLY A 3 1.76 11.85 0.95
C GLY A 3 0.73 12.64 0.17
N ARG A 4 0.95 12.77 -1.14
CA ARG A 4 -0.06 13.23 -2.08
C ARG A 4 -1.09 12.12 -2.15
N THR A 5 -2.10 12.22 -1.29
CA THR A 5 -3.46 11.82 -1.64
C THR A 5 -3.62 12.01 -3.14
N CYS A 6 -3.84 10.92 -3.89
CA CYS A 6 -3.95 10.98 -5.35
C CYS A 6 -4.89 12.15 -5.68
N PRO A 7 -4.43 13.18 -6.41
CA PRO A 7 -5.21 14.40 -6.65
C PRO A 7 -6.65 14.05 -7.07
N SER A 8 -6.76 13.03 -7.93
CA SER A 8 -8.02 12.46 -8.42
C SER A 8 -9.03 12.01 -7.36
N TYR A 9 -8.61 11.54 -6.17
CA TYR A 9 -9.54 11.12 -5.11
C TYR A 9 -10.14 12.32 -4.39
N LYS A 10 -9.30 13.27 -3.98
CA LYS A 10 -9.74 14.51 -3.32
C LYS A 10 -10.61 15.35 -4.26
N ASP A 11 -10.23 15.44 -5.52
CA ASP A 11 -11.02 16.14 -6.54
C ASP A 11 -12.39 15.48 -6.70
N SER A 12 -12.45 14.14 -6.74
CA SER A 12 -13.71 13.39 -6.81
C SER A 12 -14.60 13.57 -5.56
N GLU A 13 -13.99 13.69 -4.38
CA GLU A 13 -14.69 13.95 -3.11
C GLU A 13 -15.28 15.36 -3.07
N GLU A 14 -14.50 16.36 -3.49
CA GLU A 14 -14.94 17.75 -3.58
C GLU A 14 -16.06 17.94 -4.62
N GLU A 15 -15.95 17.28 -5.78
CA GLU A 15 -17.01 17.25 -6.79
C GLU A 15 -18.30 16.63 -6.24
N LEU A 16 -18.20 15.52 -5.50
CA LEU A 16 -19.36 14.89 -4.87
C LEU A 16 -20.02 15.83 -3.85
N ASN A 17 -19.22 16.45 -2.97
CA ASN A 17 -19.72 17.39 -1.96
C ASN A 17 -20.42 18.59 -2.60
N THR A 18 -19.84 19.13 -3.67
CA THR A 18 -20.41 20.23 -4.45
C THR A 18 -21.71 19.82 -5.14
N ALA A 19 -21.74 18.63 -5.77
CA ALA A 19 -22.93 18.09 -6.42
C ALA A 19 -24.05 17.84 -5.41
N TYR A 20 -23.72 17.34 -4.22
CA TYR A 20 -24.66 17.10 -3.13
C TYR A 20 -25.24 18.42 -2.60
N ALA A 21 -24.41 19.41 -2.31
CA ALA A 21 -24.85 20.73 -1.84
C ALA A 21 -25.79 21.40 -2.86
N LYS A 22 -25.44 21.33 -4.16
CA LYS A 22 -26.29 21.83 -5.25
C LYS A 22 -27.61 21.07 -5.33
N PHE A 23 -27.59 19.74 -5.18
CA PHE A 23 -28.81 18.94 -5.18
C PHE A 23 -29.74 19.33 -4.03
N VAL A 24 -29.23 19.48 -2.81
CA VAL A 24 -30.03 19.90 -1.64
C VAL A 24 -30.67 21.26 -1.89
N LYS A 25 -29.88 22.26 -2.33
CA LYS A 25 -30.33 23.63 -2.61
C LYS A 25 -31.42 23.70 -3.68
N ASP A 26 -31.20 23.03 -4.81
CA ASP A 26 -32.05 23.15 -5.99
C ASP A 26 -33.20 22.11 -5.98
N SER A 27 -33.20 21.17 -5.04
CA SER A 27 -34.16 20.06 -5.00
C SER A 27 -35.60 20.54 -5.01
N ALA A 28 -35.97 21.59 -4.28
CA ALA A 28 -37.34 22.09 -4.24
C ALA A 28 -37.86 22.53 -5.63
N GLN A 29 -36.97 22.98 -6.52
CA GLN A 29 -37.31 23.51 -7.84
C GLN A 29 -37.30 22.43 -8.95
N MET A 30 -36.87 21.20 -8.65
CA MET A 30 -36.78 20.13 -9.64
C MET A 30 -38.05 19.29 -9.75
N ASN A 31 -38.38 18.90 -10.97
CA ASN A 31 -39.40 17.87 -11.23
C ASN A 31 -38.92 16.47 -10.79
N GLY A 32 -39.85 15.53 -10.66
CA GLY A 32 -39.56 14.19 -10.14
C GLY A 32 -38.51 13.40 -10.94
N ALA A 33 -38.53 13.51 -12.27
CA ALA A 33 -37.59 12.83 -13.14
C ALA A 33 -36.15 13.33 -12.94
N VAL A 34 -35.96 14.65 -12.89
CA VAL A 34 -34.66 15.27 -12.66
C VAL A 34 -34.13 14.95 -11.25
N LYS A 35 -35.00 14.93 -10.24
CA LYS A 35 -34.62 14.51 -8.87
C LYS A 35 -34.09 13.08 -8.84
N ASN A 36 -34.81 12.15 -9.48
CA ASN A 36 -34.44 10.74 -9.48
C ASN A 36 -33.13 10.51 -10.24
N ALA A 37 -32.93 11.18 -11.37
CA ALA A 37 -31.68 11.11 -12.13
C ALA A 37 -30.49 11.63 -11.28
N LYS A 38 -30.64 12.77 -10.60
CA LYS A 38 -29.58 13.33 -9.75
C LYS A 38 -29.28 12.47 -8.51
N ARG A 39 -30.30 11.89 -7.88
CA ARG A 39 -30.08 10.95 -6.77
C ARG A 39 -29.27 9.73 -7.22
N LYS A 40 -29.58 9.20 -8.40
CA LYS A 40 -28.84 8.07 -8.98
C LYS A 40 -27.39 8.45 -9.27
N ASP A 41 -27.14 9.59 -9.93
CA ASP A 41 -25.79 10.08 -10.18
C ASP A 41 -24.98 10.26 -8.88
N LEU A 42 -25.58 10.82 -7.82
CA LEU A 42 -24.93 10.94 -6.52
C LEU A 42 -24.62 9.57 -5.89
N GLN A 43 -25.54 8.61 -5.97
CA GLN A 43 -25.30 7.25 -5.48
C GLN A 43 -24.16 6.56 -6.25
N ASP A 44 -24.14 6.70 -7.57
CA ASP A 44 -23.10 6.14 -8.43
C ASP A 44 -21.73 6.76 -8.11
N ARG A 45 -21.67 8.08 -7.88
CA ARG A 45 -20.45 8.79 -7.45
C ARG A 45 -19.96 8.32 -6.08
N ILE A 46 -20.86 8.14 -5.11
CA ILE A 46 -20.52 7.63 -3.76
C ILE A 46 -19.93 6.22 -3.88
N SER A 47 -20.59 5.34 -4.62
CA SER A 47 -20.13 3.97 -4.86
C SER A 47 -18.75 3.95 -5.53
N GLY A 48 -18.58 4.76 -6.59
CA GLY A 48 -17.31 4.88 -7.29
C GLY A 48 -16.17 5.40 -6.40
N LEU A 49 -16.44 6.36 -5.50
CA LEU A 49 -15.47 6.84 -4.53
C LEU A 49 -15.06 5.77 -3.52
N GLN A 50 -16.01 4.98 -3.03
CA GLN A 50 -15.71 3.85 -2.13
C GLN A 50 -14.82 2.83 -2.82
N THR A 51 -15.13 2.45 -4.07
CA THR A 51 -14.30 1.53 -4.86
C THR A 51 -12.89 2.09 -5.08
N LYS A 52 -12.78 3.38 -5.48
CA LYS A 52 -11.48 4.05 -5.65
C LYS A 52 -10.65 4.01 -4.37
N GLN A 53 -11.26 4.24 -3.20
CA GLN A 53 -10.55 4.19 -1.92
C GLN A 53 -9.95 2.82 -1.65
N THR A 54 -10.71 1.74 -1.89
CA THR A 54 -10.21 0.36 -1.74
C THR A 54 -9.05 0.08 -2.70
N GLN A 55 -9.21 0.43 -3.99
CA GLN A 55 -8.17 0.23 -5.01
C GLN A 55 -6.89 1.00 -4.69
N LEU A 56 -7.00 2.22 -4.16
CA LEU A 56 -5.83 3.02 -3.75
C LEU A 56 -5.05 2.34 -2.63
N ASN A 57 -5.75 1.79 -1.63
CA ASN A 57 -5.11 1.08 -0.52
C ASN A 57 -4.39 -0.18 -1.02
N GLU A 58 -5.02 -0.96 -1.91
CA GLU A 58 -4.42 -2.15 -2.52
C GLU A 58 -3.20 -1.81 -3.39
N ALA A 59 -3.30 -0.77 -4.23
CA ALA A 59 -2.22 -0.31 -5.09
C ALA A 59 -1.03 0.20 -4.26
N LEU A 60 -1.29 0.92 -3.17
CA LEU A 60 -0.26 1.40 -2.26
C LEU A 60 0.50 0.23 -1.62
N GLU A 61 -0.21 -0.79 -1.15
CA GLU A 61 0.43 -1.96 -0.54
C GLU A 61 1.22 -2.77 -1.57
N THR A 62 0.67 -2.94 -2.78
CA THR A 62 1.35 -3.59 -3.90
C THR A 62 2.64 -2.88 -4.28
N GLU A 63 2.62 -1.55 -4.40
CA GLU A 63 3.81 -0.76 -4.73
C GLU A 63 4.86 -0.81 -3.62
N LYS A 64 4.45 -0.79 -2.34
CA LYS A 64 5.39 -1.02 -1.22
C LYS A 64 6.07 -2.38 -1.35
N GLN A 65 5.30 -3.44 -1.62
CA GLN A 65 5.86 -4.78 -1.80
C GLN A 65 6.79 -4.84 -3.00
N ARG A 66 6.42 -4.22 -4.13
CA ARG A 66 7.26 -4.14 -5.35
C ARG A 66 8.57 -3.43 -5.10
N GLN A 67 8.57 -2.34 -4.34
CA GLN A 67 9.79 -1.61 -3.99
C GLN A 67 10.67 -2.37 -3.00
N LEU A 68 10.06 -3.14 -2.08
CA LEU A 68 10.80 -3.96 -1.12
C LEU A 68 11.35 -5.26 -1.73
N ALA A 69 10.71 -5.81 -2.77
CA ALA A 69 11.15 -7.03 -3.44
C ALA A 69 12.64 -7.04 -3.84
N PRO A 70 13.18 -6.04 -4.57
CA PRO A 70 14.60 -6.03 -4.95
C PRO A 70 15.54 -5.90 -3.74
N ILE A 71 15.10 -5.26 -2.65
CA ILE A 71 15.86 -5.16 -1.40
C ILE A 71 15.95 -6.55 -0.76
N ARG A 72 14.83 -7.28 -0.70
CA ARG A 72 14.80 -8.67 -0.19
C ARG A 72 15.67 -9.59 -1.02
N GLU A 73 15.62 -9.49 -2.34
CA GLU A 73 16.46 -10.29 -3.24
C GLU A 73 17.96 -10.03 -3.01
N LYS A 74 18.36 -8.76 -2.92
CA LYS A 74 19.75 -8.38 -2.60
C LYS A 74 20.17 -8.92 -1.23
N MET A 75 19.30 -8.82 -0.23
CA MET A 75 19.54 -9.34 1.11
C MET A 75 19.72 -10.86 1.11
N LEU A 76 18.82 -11.61 0.47
CA LEU A 76 18.91 -13.07 0.36
C LEU A 76 20.18 -13.51 -0.38
N LYS A 77 20.56 -12.79 -1.44
CA LYS A 77 21.83 -13.03 -2.13
C LYS A 77 23.02 -12.82 -1.19
N ALA A 78 23.05 -11.72 -0.45
CA ALA A 78 24.12 -11.44 0.50
C ALA A 78 24.21 -12.50 1.62
N ILE A 79 23.06 -12.93 2.17
CA ILE A 79 22.99 -14.03 3.14
C ILE A 79 23.59 -15.32 2.54
N LYS A 80 23.17 -15.70 1.33
CA LYS A 80 23.66 -16.90 0.66
C LYS A 80 25.16 -16.84 0.40
N ASP A 81 25.66 -15.68 -0.02
CA ASP A 81 27.08 -15.53 -0.31
C ASP A 81 27.91 -15.59 0.99
N VAL A 82 27.47 -14.95 2.08
CA VAL A 82 28.14 -15.03 3.40
C VAL A 82 28.09 -16.45 3.98
N ALA A 83 26.94 -17.12 3.88
CA ALA A 83 26.78 -18.50 4.35
C ALA A 83 27.78 -19.43 3.65
N LYS A 84 27.90 -19.33 2.33
CA LYS A 84 28.88 -20.10 1.55
C LYS A 84 30.33 -19.79 1.92
N GLU A 85 30.67 -18.52 2.12
CA GLU A 85 32.03 -18.10 2.51
C GLU A 85 32.43 -18.63 3.89
N MET A 86 31.46 -18.83 4.79
CA MET A 86 31.69 -19.31 6.15
C MET A 86 31.38 -20.82 6.32
N GLY A 87 30.96 -21.52 5.26
CA GLY A 87 30.70 -22.96 5.30
C GLY A 87 29.38 -23.36 5.97
N TYR A 88 28.36 -22.50 5.95
CA TYR A 88 27.02 -22.83 6.45
C TYR A 88 26.08 -23.26 5.32
N ASP A 89 25.48 -24.45 5.46
CA ASP A 89 24.46 -24.96 4.53
C ASP A 89 23.05 -24.46 4.85
N HIS A 90 22.81 -24.08 6.12
CA HIS A 90 21.52 -23.61 6.60
C HIS A 90 21.68 -22.33 7.42
N VAL A 91 20.85 -21.33 7.11
CA VAL A 91 20.74 -20.08 7.87
C VAL A 91 19.28 -19.91 8.27
N LEU A 92 19.06 -19.65 9.56
CA LEU A 92 17.73 -19.55 10.15
C LEU A 92 17.57 -18.17 10.80
N TYR A 93 16.33 -17.68 10.82
CA TYR A 93 15.99 -16.52 11.62
C TYR A 93 16.10 -16.86 13.10
N LYS A 94 16.54 -15.90 13.92
CA LYS A 94 16.73 -16.11 15.36
C LYS A 94 15.42 -16.50 16.05
N GLU A 95 14.30 -16.06 15.51
CA GLU A 95 12.95 -16.28 16.03
C GLU A 95 12.32 -17.59 15.55
N SER A 96 13.03 -18.41 14.75
CA SER A 96 12.44 -19.64 14.18
C SER A 96 12.20 -20.77 15.19
N ALA A 97 12.69 -20.63 16.43
CA ALA A 97 12.44 -21.55 17.54
C ALA A 97 12.59 -20.83 18.88
N ILE A 98 11.88 -21.33 19.90
CA ILE A 98 11.93 -20.79 21.28
C ILE A 98 13.29 -21.06 21.91
N ILE A 99 13.90 -22.20 21.60
CA ILE A 99 15.21 -22.61 22.10
C ILE A 99 16.05 -23.00 20.89
N PHE A 100 17.22 -22.37 20.76
CA PHE A 100 18.25 -22.71 19.79
C PHE A 100 19.55 -23.08 20.53
N PRO A 101 20.34 -24.05 20.02
CA PRO A 101 21.74 -24.17 20.40
C PRO A 101 22.48 -22.86 20.10
N ALA A 102 23.61 -22.64 20.79
CA ALA A 102 24.48 -21.50 20.50
C ALA A 102 24.89 -21.53 19.02
N ALA A 103 24.56 -20.46 18.29
CA ALA A 103 24.80 -20.33 16.86
C ALA A 103 25.49 -19.00 16.56
N THR A 104 26.22 -18.96 15.45
CA THR A 104 26.91 -17.74 14.99
C THR A 104 25.91 -16.78 14.34
N ASP A 105 25.97 -15.50 14.72
CA ASP A 105 25.17 -14.45 14.10
C ASP A 105 25.85 -13.92 12.83
N LEU A 106 25.21 -14.11 11.68
CA LEU A 106 25.71 -13.67 10.37
C LEU A 106 25.35 -12.21 10.03
N THR A 107 24.54 -11.54 10.86
CA THR A 107 23.95 -10.23 10.57
C THR A 107 25.01 -9.18 10.22
N ASN A 108 26.09 -9.10 11.01
CA ASN A 108 27.16 -8.13 10.77
C ASN A 108 27.90 -8.38 9.45
N SER A 109 28.16 -9.65 9.12
CA SER A 109 28.80 -10.04 7.86
C SER A 109 27.92 -9.72 6.65
N VAL A 110 26.62 -9.96 6.75
CA VAL A 110 25.64 -9.65 5.70
C VAL A 110 25.51 -8.13 5.51
N LYS A 111 25.40 -7.36 6.59
CA LYS A 111 25.38 -5.88 6.55
C LYS A 111 26.59 -5.32 5.83
N LYS A 112 27.79 -5.79 6.21
CA LYS A 112 29.05 -5.42 5.55
C LYS A 112 29.02 -5.72 4.04
N LYS A 113 28.48 -6.87 3.64
CA LYS A 113 28.37 -7.27 2.22
C LYS A 113 27.35 -6.44 1.43
N LEU A 114 26.31 -5.94 2.10
CA LEU A 114 25.34 -5.01 1.53
C LEU A 114 25.83 -3.54 1.54
N GLY A 115 26.98 -3.25 2.15
CA GLY A 115 27.50 -1.90 2.31
C GLY A 115 26.70 -1.04 3.31
N ILE A 116 25.98 -1.69 4.23
CA ILE A 116 25.19 -1.04 5.27
C ILE A 116 25.99 -1.14 6.58
N GLN A 117 26.27 0.00 7.21
CA GLN A 117 26.94 0.07 8.53
C GLN A 117 25.88 0.16 9.63
#